data_AF-A0A962VQ86-F1
#
_entry.id   AF-A0A962VQ86-F1
#
_cell.length_a   1.000
_cell.length_b   1.000
_cell.length_c   1.000
_cell.angle_alpha   90.00
_cell.angle_beta   90.00
_cell.angle_gamma   90.00
#
_symmetry.space_group_name_H-M   'P 1'
#
loop_
_entity.id
_entity.type
_entity.pdbx_description
1 polymer ?
#
loop_
_entity_poly.entity_id
_entity_poly.type
_entity_poly.pdbx_seq_one_letter_code
_entity_poly.pdbx_strand_id
1 'polypeptide(L)'
;VKESDRIAAMARGLEALGVQVQEFDDGMAIEGRAQMSGGHIDSHGDHRIAMSFAVAALRATGVIRILDCANVDTSFPGFSELATLAGLSMQVREGSPELSA
;
A
#
# COMPACT_ATOMS: atom_id res chain seq x y z
N VAL A 1 5.97 -4.44 -22.01
CA VAL A 1 5.70 -4.73 -20.58
C VAL A 1 6.13 -3.50 -19.80
N LYS A 2 5.21 -2.54 -19.63
CA LYS A 2 5.43 -1.26 -18.93
C LYS A 2 4.37 -1.11 -17.84
N GLU A 3 4.11 -2.21 -17.15
CA GLU A 3 3.21 -2.27 -16.00
C GLU A 3 4.06 -2.79 -14.84
N SER A 4 3.97 -2.08 -13.72
CA SER A 4 4.70 -2.32 -12.47
C SER A 4 4.82 -3.81 -12.15
N ASP A 5 6.00 -4.25 -11.72
CA ASP A 5 6.19 -5.59 -11.17
C ASP A 5 5.44 -5.68 -9.84
N ARG A 6 4.18 -6.11 -9.91
CA ARG A 6 3.27 -6.16 -8.78
C ARG A 6 3.69 -7.19 -7.75
N ILE A 7 4.39 -8.26 -8.15
CA ILE A 7 4.88 -9.27 -7.21
C ILE A 7 5.91 -8.58 -6.30
N ALA A 8 6.91 -7.95 -6.91
CA ALA A 8 7.95 -7.24 -6.17
C ALA A 8 7.39 -6.07 -5.33
N ALA A 9 6.44 -5.30 -5.87
CA ALA A 9 5.83 -4.18 -5.14
C ALA A 9 5.02 -4.65 -3.92
N MET A 10 4.20 -5.70 -4.07
CA MET A 10 3.43 -6.25 -2.95
C MET A 10 4.33 -6.91 -1.91
N ALA A 11 5.35 -7.66 -2.33
CA ALA A 11 6.26 -8.34 -1.40
C ALA A 11 7.00 -7.33 -0.51
N ARG A 12 7.67 -6.34 -1.13
CA ARG A 12 8.38 -5.28 -0.39
C ARG A 12 7.46 -4.51 0.54
N GLY A 13 6.24 -4.20 0.09
CA GLY A 13 5.28 -3.50 0.92
C GLY A 13 4.83 -4.34 2.12
N LEU A 14 4.50 -5.61 1.91
CA LEU A 14 4.14 -6.54 2.99
C LEU A 14 5.29 -6.72 4.00
N GLU A 15 6.51 -6.88 3.52
CA GLU A 15 7.73 -6.96 4.35
C GLU A 15 7.96 -5.68 5.16
N ALA A 16 7.76 -4.50 4.58
CA ALA A 16 7.86 -3.21 5.27
C ALA A 16 6.81 -3.05 6.39
N LEU A 17 5.71 -3.79 6.31
CA LEU A 17 4.70 -3.91 7.37
C LEU A 17 4.98 -5.07 8.34
N GLY A 18 6.11 -5.77 8.15
CA GLY A 18 6.62 -6.89 8.94
C GLY A 18 6.05 -8.27 8.59
N VAL A 19 5.36 -8.42 7.46
CA VAL A 19 4.81 -9.70 7.00
C VAL A 19 5.95 -10.51 6.38
N GLN A 20 6.07 -11.79 6.73
CA GLN A 20 7.03 -12.67 6.06
C GLN A 20 6.50 -13.06 4.68
N VAL A 21 7.27 -12.74 3.65
CA VAL A 21 6.96 -13.04 2.26
C VAL A 21 8.17 -13.74 1.64
N GLN A 22 7.90 -14.73 0.80
CA GLN A 22 8.91 -15.35 -0.07
C GLN A 22 8.47 -15.14 -1.52
N GLU A 23 9.27 -14.40 -2.28
CA GLU A 23 9.04 -14.17 -3.71
C GLU A 23 9.51 -15.36 -4.58
N PHE A 24 8.81 -15.57 -5.67
CA PHE A 24 9.13 -16.52 -6.75
C PHE A 24 8.93 -15.82 -8.10
N ASP A 25 9.46 -16.41 -9.18
CA ASP A 25 9.36 -15.82 -10.52
C ASP A 25 7.91 -15.64 -11.02
N ASP A 26 6.97 -16.46 -10.52
CA ASP A 26 5.56 -16.47 -10.92
C ASP A 26 4.58 -16.17 -9.77
N GLY A 27 5.08 -15.78 -8.59
CA GLY A 27 4.23 -15.48 -7.45
C GLY A 27 4.96 -15.23 -6.15
N MET A 28 4.27 -15.48 -5.03
CA MET A 28 4.84 -15.37 -3.69
C MET A 28 4.10 -16.28 -2.71
N ALA A 29 4.80 -16.71 -1.65
CA ALA A 29 4.19 -17.30 -0.46
C ALA A 29 4.16 -16.25 0.65
N ILE A 30 3.03 -16.16 1.37
CA ILE A 30 2.81 -15.18 2.44
C ILE A 30 2.50 -15.94 3.73
N GLU A 31 3.27 -15.70 4.78
CA GLU A 31 2.94 -16.21 6.11
C GLU A 31 1.91 -15.29 6.77
N GLY A 32 0.69 -15.79 6.94
CA GLY A 32 -0.40 -15.04 7.55
C GLY A 32 -0.11 -14.62 8.98
N ARG A 33 -0.46 -13.38 9.34
CA ARG A 33 -0.28 -12.84 10.69
C ARG A 33 -1.52 -12.09 11.18
N ALA A 34 -1.73 -12.11 12.49
CA ALA A 34 -2.90 -11.50 13.10
C ALA A 34 -2.91 -9.96 13.02
N GLN A 35 -1.73 -9.32 12.99
CA GLN A 35 -1.57 -7.86 12.98
C GLN A 35 -0.35 -7.47 12.17
N MET A 36 -0.46 -6.39 11.40
CA MET A 36 0.66 -5.74 10.68
C MET A 36 1.18 -4.54 11.48
N SER A 37 2.43 -4.14 11.28
CA SER A 37 2.91 -2.84 11.79
C SER A 37 2.44 -1.71 10.88
N GLY A 38 2.67 -0.45 11.30
CA GLY A 38 2.73 0.67 10.35
C GLY A 38 4.01 0.62 9.51
N GLY A 39 4.14 1.54 8.55
CA GLY A 39 5.30 1.61 7.68
C GLY A 39 5.14 2.57 6.51
N HIS A 40 6.14 2.60 5.64
CA HIS A 40 6.13 3.35 4.37
C HIS A 40 6.10 2.35 3.21
N ILE A 41 5.25 2.63 2.23
CA ILE A 41 5.04 1.79 1.05
C ILE A 41 5.09 2.67 -0.18
N ASP A 42 5.84 2.26 -1.19
CA ASP A 42 5.80 2.89 -2.52
C ASP A 42 4.88 2.08 -3.43
N SER A 43 3.86 2.73 -4.00
CA SER A 43 2.96 2.07 -4.95
C SER A 43 3.54 1.96 -6.35
N HIS A 44 4.64 2.66 -6.63
CA HIS A 44 5.26 2.74 -7.95
C HIS A 44 4.26 3.13 -9.05
N GLY A 45 3.34 4.03 -8.70
CA GLY A 45 2.26 4.51 -9.57
C GLY A 45 1.17 3.47 -9.86
N ASP A 46 1.18 2.29 -9.22
CA ASP A 46 0.13 1.30 -9.41
C ASP A 46 -1.03 1.53 -8.42
N HIS A 47 -2.18 1.94 -8.97
CA HIS A 47 -3.38 2.22 -8.18
C HIS A 47 -3.86 1.02 -7.34
N ARG A 48 -3.65 -0.21 -7.81
CA ARG A 48 -4.07 -1.42 -7.07
C ARG A 48 -3.16 -1.65 -5.88
N ILE A 49 -1.86 -1.42 -6.04
CA ILE A 49 -0.92 -1.48 -4.92
C ILE A 49 -1.30 -0.43 -3.87
N ALA A 50 -1.52 0.81 -4.30
CA ALA A 50 -1.93 1.89 -3.40
C ALA A 50 -3.22 1.56 -2.63
N MET A 51 -4.29 1.16 -3.33
CA MET A 51 -5.57 0.83 -2.68
C MET A 51 -5.46 -0.42 -1.80
N SER A 52 -4.67 -1.42 -2.18
CA SER A 52 -4.48 -2.64 -1.38
C SER A 52 -3.86 -2.32 -0.02
N PHE A 53 -2.83 -1.47 0.02
CA PHE A 53 -2.21 -1.06 1.27
C PHE A 53 -3.05 -0.08 2.08
N ALA A 54 -3.94 0.68 1.45
CA ALA A 54 -4.95 1.47 2.17
C ALA A 54 -5.91 0.56 2.93
N VAL A 55 -6.37 -0.53 2.31
CA VAL A 55 -7.22 -1.54 2.97
C VAL A 55 -6.44 -2.30 4.06
N ALA A 56 -5.16 -2.59 3.83
CA ALA A 56 -4.29 -3.24 4.82
C ALA A 56 -4.21 -2.45 6.14
N ALA A 57 -4.32 -1.12 6.10
CA ALA A 57 -4.26 -0.25 7.29
C ALA A 57 -5.36 -0.57 8.32
N LEU A 58 -6.49 -1.18 7.92
CA LEU A 58 -7.54 -1.62 8.84
C LEU A 58 -7.07 -2.64 9.89
N ARG A 59 -5.95 -3.34 9.62
CA ARG A 59 -5.37 -4.38 10.48
C ARG A 59 -3.95 -4.04 10.94
N ALA A 60 -3.48 -2.83 10.66
CA ALA A 60 -2.19 -2.34 11.12
C ALA A 60 -2.29 -1.77 12.54
N THR A 61 -1.25 -1.97 13.35
CA THR A 61 -1.13 -1.35 14.68
C THR A 61 -0.55 0.07 14.62
N GLY A 62 -0.16 0.54 13.43
CA GLY A 62 0.36 1.88 13.20
C GLY A 62 -0.04 2.44 11.84
N VAL A 63 0.36 3.69 11.58
CA VAL A 63 0.06 4.39 10.32
C VAL A 63 0.81 3.75 9.16
N ILE A 64 0.10 3.47 8.06
CA ILE A 64 0.69 3.12 6.77
C ILE A 64 0.72 4.38 5.90
N ARG A 65 1.91 4.79 5.46
CA ARG A 65 2.11 5.89 4.52
C ARG A 65 2.37 5.32 3.14
N ILE A 66 1.49 5.65 2.19
CA ILE A 66 1.54 5.14 0.82
C ILE A 66 1.97 6.26 -0.10
N LEU A 67 3.02 6.03 -0.88
CA LEU A 67 3.63 6.99 -1.79
C LEU A 67 3.16 6.75 -3.22
N ASP A 68 3.27 7.78 -4.06
CA ASP A 68 2.98 7.76 -5.49
C ASP A 68 1.53 7.37 -5.87
N CYS A 69 0.56 7.86 -5.09
CA CYS A 69 -0.85 7.48 -5.22
C CYS A 69 -1.64 8.22 -6.33
N ALA A 70 -1.01 9.05 -7.16
CA ALA A 70 -1.70 9.93 -8.10
C ALA A 70 -2.61 9.17 -9.10
N ASN A 71 -2.20 7.95 -9.49
CA ASN A 71 -2.94 7.13 -10.44
C ASN A 71 -4.21 6.47 -9.86
N VAL A 72 -4.44 6.56 -8.54
CA VAL A 72 -5.67 6.08 -7.90
C VAL A 72 -6.87 6.84 -8.45
N ASP A 73 -6.82 8.16 -8.47
CA ASP A 73 -7.97 8.99 -8.88
C ASP A 73 -8.32 8.83 -10.37
N THR A 74 -7.33 8.50 -11.21
CA THR A 74 -7.58 8.16 -12.63
C THR A 74 -8.36 6.86 -12.79
N SER A 75 -8.18 5.89 -11.88
CA SER A 75 -8.73 4.53 -12.02
C SER A 75 -10.00 4.32 -11.17
N PHE A 76 -10.02 4.89 -9.96
CA PHE A 76 -11.15 4.90 -9.04
C PHE A 76 -11.28 6.32 -8.46
N PRO A 77 -11.92 7.23 -9.21
CA PRO A 77 -12.22 8.57 -8.71
C PRO A 77 -13.05 8.50 -7.43
N GLY A 78 -12.69 9.28 -6.41
CA GLY A 78 -13.44 9.33 -5.15
C GLY A 78 -13.19 8.15 -4.20
N PHE A 79 -12.17 7.32 -4.46
CA PHE A 79 -11.81 6.20 -3.58
C PHE A 79 -11.60 6.67 -2.13
N SER A 80 -10.90 7.80 -1.94
CA SER A 80 -10.56 8.30 -0.61
C SER A 80 -11.78 8.66 0.23
N GLU A 81 -12.73 9.33 -0.41
CA GLU A 81 -13.98 9.79 0.16
C GLU A 81 -14.85 8.59 0.53
N LEU A 82 -14.99 7.63 -0.39
CA LEU A 82 -15.77 6.42 -0.16
C LEU A 82 -15.16 5.57 0.97
N ALA A 83 -13.85 5.38 0.97
CA ALA A 83 -13.18 4.60 2.01
C ALA A 83 -13.33 5.28 3.39
N THR A 84 -13.21 6.61 3.44
CA THR A 84 -13.43 7.38 4.68
C THR A 84 -14.88 7.26 5.16
N LEU A 85 -15.85 7.35 4.25
CA LEU A 85 -17.27 7.15 4.56
C LEU A 85 -17.55 5.73 5.08
N ALA A 86 -16.85 4.73 4.56
CA ALA A 86 -16.93 3.34 5.01
C ALA A 86 -16.21 3.07 6.34
N GLY A 87 -15.51 4.06 6.91
CA GLY A 87 -14.86 3.96 8.22
C GLY A 87 -13.34 3.77 8.18
N LEU A 88 -12.69 3.84 7.01
CA LEU A 88 -11.23 3.85 6.92
C LEU A 88 -10.69 5.24 7.29
N SER A 89 -9.91 5.36 8.36
CA SER A 89 -9.21 6.62 8.67
C SER A 89 -8.08 6.85 7.66
N MET A 90 -8.26 7.83 6.78
CA MET A 90 -7.31 8.14 5.72
C MET A 90 -7.21 9.65 5.47
N GLN A 91 -6.04 10.10 5.03
CA GLN A 91 -5.80 11.47 4.59
C GLN A 91 -4.95 11.43 3.31
N VAL A 92 -5.39 12.15 2.28
CA VAL A 92 -4.60 12.39 1.08
C VAL A 92 -3.80 13.67 1.29
N ARG A 93 -2.51 13.65 0.99
CA ARG A 93 -1.62 14.82 1.10
C ARG A 93 -0.87 15.01 -0.21
N GLU A 94 -0.79 16.26 -0.66
CA GLU A 94 0.10 16.66 -1.74
C GLU A 94 1.47 17.01 -1.15
N GLY A 95 2.55 16.43 -1.68
CA GLY A 95 3.90 16.78 -1.29
C GLY A 95 4.93 15.67 -1.52
N SER A 96 6.17 16.08 -1.80
CA SER A 96 7.34 15.21 -1.82
C SER A 96 7.57 14.60 -0.43
N PRO A 97 8.00 13.33 -0.31
CA PRO A 97 8.34 12.78 0.99
C PRO A 97 9.52 13.55 1.56
N GLU A 98 9.31 14.40 2.57
CA GLU A 98 10.40 14.80 3.45
C GLU A 98 10.82 13.56 4.22
N LEU A 99 11.82 12.86 3.68
CA LEU A 99 12.57 11.82 4.37
C LEU A 99 13.29 12.51 5.53
N SER A 100 12.62 12.56 6.69
CA SER A 100 13.28 12.92 7.94
C SER A 100 14.24 11.79 8.29
N ALA A 101 15.53 12.13 8.31
CA ALA A 101 16.65 11.29 8.70
C ALA A 101 16.54 10.78 10.14
#